data_AF-A0A1Y5DDZ1-F1
#
_entry.id   AF-A0A1Y5DDZ1-F1
#
_cell.length_a   1.000
_cell.length_b   1.000
_cell.length_c   1.000
_cell.angle_alpha   90.00
_cell.angle_beta   90.00
_cell.angle_gamma   90.00
#
_symmetry.space_group_name_H-M   'P 1'
#
loop_
_entity.id
_entity.type
_entity.pdbx_description
1 polymer ?
#
loop_
_entity_poly.entity_id
_entity_poly.type
_entity_poly.pdbx_seq_one_letter_code
_entity_poly.pdbx_strand_id
1 'polypeptide(L)'
;MLSISYSNNSLAKCSDLDAIAATDTAAMKLLKRSEIFERGKVLKQHQPSKRKETASYIKYKNSYYTFFGQVELDCSAKIIKRTHARG
;
A
#
# COMPACT_ATOMS: atom_id res chain seq x y z
N MET A 1 -40.50 -0.70 -19.05
CA MET A 1 -39.32 0.18 -19.15
C MET A 1 -38.26 -0.37 -18.21
N LEU A 2 -37.20 -1.00 -18.74
CA LEU A 2 -36.08 -1.48 -17.92
C LEU A 2 -35.16 -0.30 -17.62
N SER A 3 -35.12 0.13 -16.36
CA SER A 3 -34.19 1.16 -15.88
C SER A 3 -32.86 0.51 -15.54
N ILE A 4 -31.84 0.71 -16.37
CA ILE A 4 -30.46 0.30 -16.08
C ILE A 4 -29.85 1.37 -15.17
N SER A 5 -29.74 1.05 -13.88
CA SER A 5 -29.00 1.88 -12.93
C SER A 5 -27.51 1.73 -13.20
N TYR A 6 -26.90 2.73 -13.86
CA TYR A 6 -25.45 2.84 -13.94
C TYR A 6 -24.90 3.25 -12.57
N SER A 7 -24.45 2.28 -11.79
CA SER A 7 -23.63 2.55 -10.60
C SER A 7 -22.32 3.18 -11.06
N ASN A 8 -22.20 4.49 -10.93
CA ASN A 8 -20.92 5.18 -10.99
C ASN A 8 -20.08 4.68 -9.81
N ASN A 9 -19.27 3.65 -10.04
CA ASN A 9 -18.12 3.35 -9.20
C ASN A 9 -17.12 4.49 -9.39
N SER A 10 -17.39 5.66 -8.80
CA SER A 10 -16.32 6.61 -8.55
C SER A 10 -15.41 5.92 -7.56
N LEU A 11 -14.35 5.29 -8.06
CA LEU A 11 -13.27 4.79 -7.23
C LEU A 11 -12.80 5.99 -6.42
N ALA A 12 -13.20 6.04 -5.14
CA ALA A 12 -12.81 7.08 -4.23
C ALA A 12 -11.29 7.14 -4.30
N LYS A 13 -10.76 8.30 -4.67
CA LYS A 13 -9.31 8.51 -4.85
C LYS A 13 -8.61 8.01 -3.60
N CYS A 14 -7.82 6.94 -3.73
CA CYS A 14 -7.10 6.36 -2.60
C CYS A 14 -6.33 7.45 -1.83
N SER A 15 -6.64 7.63 -0.53
CA SER A 15 -5.97 8.66 0.28
C SER A 15 -4.51 8.28 0.54
N ASP A 16 -3.70 9.20 1.06
CA ASP A 16 -2.31 8.85 1.44
C ASP A 16 -2.30 7.84 2.58
N LEU A 17 -3.24 7.98 3.53
CA LEU A 17 -3.42 7.07 4.64
C LEU A 17 -3.81 5.67 4.17
N ASP A 18 -4.79 5.57 3.28
CA ASP A 18 -5.26 4.28 2.77
C ASP A 18 -4.18 3.60 1.92
N ALA A 19 -3.42 4.37 1.14
CA ALA A 19 -2.32 3.82 0.36
C ALA A 19 -1.20 3.24 1.23
N ILE A 20 -0.86 3.93 2.32
CA ILE A 20 0.09 3.42 3.32
C ILE A 20 -0.48 2.14 3.95
N ALA A 21 -1.71 2.16 4.44
CA ALA A 21 -2.35 1.02 5.10
C ALA A 21 -2.49 -0.21 4.19
N ALA A 22 -2.76 0.00 2.90
CA ALA A 22 -2.82 -1.07 1.90
C ALA A 22 -1.45 -1.73 1.72
N THR A 23 -0.38 -0.93 1.73
CA THR A 23 1.00 -1.43 1.61
C THR A 23 1.43 -2.15 2.88
N ASP A 24 1.10 -1.61 4.06
CA ASP A 24 1.37 -2.24 5.35
C ASP A 24 0.70 -3.62 5.42
N THR A 25 -0.58 -3.69 5.04
CA THR A 25 -1.36 -4.93 4.97
C THR A 25 -0.72 -5.94 4.02
N ALA A 26 -0.31 -5.50 2.83
CA ALA A 26 0.35 -6.36 1.85
C ALA A 26 1.71 -6.88 2.35
N ALA A 27 2.49 -6.03 3.04
CA ALA A 27 3.78 -6.40 3.61
C ALA A 27 3.64 -7.40 4.77
N MET A 28 2.69 -7.18 5.68
CA MET A 28 2.42 -8.10 6.80
C MET A 28 1.92 -9.47 6.35
N LYS A 29 1.22 -9.56 5.19
CA LYS A 29 0.84 -10.85 4.59
C LYS A 29 2.06 -11.67 4.15
N LEU A 30 3.16 -11.02 3.74
CA LEU A 30 4.40 -11.69 3.34
C LEU A 30 5.23 -12.16 4.54
N LEU A 31 5.20 -11.42 5.65
CA LEU A 31 5.89 -11.77 6.90
C LEU A 31 4.87 -12.00 8.02
N LYS A 32 4.31 -13.20 8.10
CA LYS A 32 3.33 -13.54 9.14
C LYS A 32 3.88 -13.26 10.55
N ARG A 33 3.05 -12.68 11.42
CA ARG A 33 3.41 -12.24 12.80
C ARG A 33 4.47 -11.13 12.85
N SER A 34 4.59 -10.33 11.80
CA SER A 34 5.36 -9.09 11.84
C SER A 34 4.58 -7.95 12.49
N GLU A 35 5.27 -6.88 12.84
CA GLU A 35 4.70 -5.65 13.36
C GLU A 35 5.14 -4.43 12.54
N ILE A 36 4.29 -3.40 12.46
CA ILE A 36 4.67 -2.10 11.93
C ILE A 36 5.39 -1.35 13.05
N PHE A 37 6.63 -0.91 12.84
CA PHE A 37 7.42 -0.22 13.88
C PHE A 37 7.50 1.30 13.68
N GLU A 38 7.23 1.78 12.47
CA GLU A 38 7.14 3.19 12.13
C GLU A 38 6.01 3.38 11.12
N ARG A 39 5.33 4.52 11.17
CA ARG A 39 4.31 4.89 10.18
C ARG A 39 4.92 4.93 8.77
N GLY A 40 4.30 4.23 7.84
CA GLY A 40 4.68 4.27 6.44
C GLY A 40 4.54 5.65 5.78
N LYS A 41 5.06 5.79 4.56
CA LYS A 41 5.13 7.08 3.85
C LYS A 41 4.71 6.91 2.39
N VAL A 42 4.03 7.91 1.83
CA VAL A 42 3.92 8.06 0.37
C VAL A 42 5.22 8.69 -0.13
N LEU A 43 5.93 7.99 -1.00
CA LEU A 43 7.20 8.44 -1.56
C LEU A 43 6.98 9.24 -2.85
N LYS A 44 5.99 8.84 -3.66
CA LYS A 44 5.71 9.44 -4.96
C LYS A 44 4.24 9.30 -5.31
N GLN A 45 3.70 10.30 -6.02
CA GLN A 45 2.45 10.18 -6.78
C GLN A 45 2.75 10.38 -8.26
N HIS A 46 2.47 9.37 -9.09
CA HIS A 46 2.69 9.42 -10.52
C HIS A 46 1.64 10.26 -11.24
N GLN A 47 2.04 10.96 -12.30
CA GLN A 47 1.13 11.69 -13.19
C GLN A 47 1.22 11.08 -14.60
N PRO A 48 0.11 10.99 -15.36
CA PRO A 48 -1.25 11.39 -14.99
C PRO A 48 -2.04 10.35 -14.18
N SER A 49 -1.51 9.13 -14.01
CA SER A 49 -2.23 7.97 -13.46
C SER A 49 -2.65 8.07 -11.99
N LYS A 50 -2.08 9.01 -11.22
CA LYS A 50 -2.28 9.20 -9.78
C LYS A 50 -1.94 7.99 -8.89
N ARG A 51 -1.33 6.94 -9.44
CA ARG A 51 -0.78 5.82 -8.68
C ARG A 51 0.24 6.33 -7.67
N LYS A 52 0.34 5.67 -6.52
CA LYS A 52 1.29 6.06 -5.48
C LYS A 52 2.36 4.99 -5.30
N GLU A 53 3.57 5.43 -5.01
CA GLU A 53 4.59 4.58 -4.42
C GLU A 53 4.68 4.88 -2.93
N THR A 54 4.76 3.83 -2.13
CA THR A 54 4.71 3.88 -0.68
C THR A 54 5.86 3.10 -0.07
N ALA A 55 6.22 3.43 1.17
CA ALA A 55 7.11 2.66 2.02
C ALA A 55 6.37 2.20 3.27
N SER A 56 6.55 0.93 3.63
CA SER A 56 6.08 0.29 4.86
C SER A 56 7.25 -0.21 5.68
N TYR A 57 7.22 0.06 6.98
CA TYR A 57 8.32 -0.22 7.91
C TYR A 57 7.93 -1.37 8.84
N ILE A 58 8.42 -2.56 8.49
CA ILE A 58 8.00 -3.82 9.11
C ILE A 58 9.16 -4.40 9.92
N LYS A 59 8.88 -4.76 11.16
CA LYS A 59 9.78 -5.52 12.01
C LYS A 59 9.27 -6.96 12.10
N TYR A 60 10.19 -7.89 11.96
CA TYR A 60 9.92 -9.32 12.08
C TYR A 60 11.06 -9.96 12.87
N LYS A 61 10.72 -10.51 14.05
CA LYS A 61 11.70 -10.95 15.06
C LYS A 61 12.65 -9.81 15.42
N ASN A 62 13.95 -9.98 15.19
CA ASN A 62 15.00 -9.01 15.47
C ASN A 62 15.47 -8.30 14.20
N SER A 63 14.63 -8.24 13.16
CA SER A 63 15.01 -7.66 11.88
C SER A 63 14.00 -6.65 11.40
N TYR A 64 14.52 -5.57 10.85
CA TYR A 64 13.78 -4.45 10.28
C TYR A 64 13.86 -4.49 8.76
N TYR A 65 12.71 -4.24 8.15
CA TYR A 65 12.52 -4.25 6.70
C TYR A 65 11.80 -3.00 6.26
N THR A 66 12.19 -2.49 5.10
CA THR A 66 11.37 -1.53 4.34
C THR A 66 10.79 -2.25 3.13
N PHE A 67 9.47 -2.23 3.02
CA PHE A 67 8.73 -2.71 1.86
C PHE A 67 8.31 -1.51 1.02
N PHE A 68 8.46 -1.63 -0.29
CA PHE A 68 8.01 -0.62 -1.23
C PHE A 68 6.78 -1.14 -1.97
N GLY A 69 5.70 -0.38 -1.95
CA GLY A 69 4.44 -0.69 -2.61
C GLY A 69 4.17 0.23 -3.80
N GLN A 70 3.54 -0.31 -4.83
CA GLN A 70 2.79 0.47 -5.81
C GLN A 70 1.30 0.32 -5.48
N VAL A 71 0.62 1.45 -5.30
CA VAL A 71 -0.79 1.51 -4.94
C VAL A 71 -1.59 2.13 -6.09
N GLU A 72 -2.63 1.41 -6.50
CA GLU A 72 -3.57 1.82 -7.53
C GLU A 72 -4.66 2.77 -6.99
N LEU A 73 -5.48 3.32 -7.88
CA LEU A 73 -6.55 4.27 -7.53
C LEU A 73 -7.62 3.66 -6.61
N ASP A 74 -7.79 2.34 -6.66
CA ASP A 74 -8.73 1.55 -5.85
C ASP A 74 -8.16 1.09 -4.51
N CYS A 75 -7.00 1.64 -4.11
CA CYS A 75 -6.23 1.23 -2.93
C CYS A 75 -5.73 -0.23 -2.96
N SER A 76 -5.73 -0.91 -4.12
CA SER A 76 -5.00 -2.16 -4.24
C SER A 76 -3.50 -1.89 -4.22
N ALA A 77 -2.77 -2.62 -3.38
CA ALA A 77 -1.33 -2.47 -3.21
C ALA A 77 -0.59 -3.72 -3.70
N LYS A 78 0.42 -3.51 -4.55
CA LYS A 78 1.39 -4.54 -4.96
C LYS A 78 2.75 -4.21 -4.35
N ILE A 79 3.34 -5.17 -3.65
CA ILE A 79 4.74 -5.05 -3.20
C ILE A 79 5.65 -5.16 -4.42
N ILE A 80 6.47 -4.13 -4.65
CA ILE A 80 7.42 -4.07 -5.77
C ILE A 80 8.85 -4.43 -5.33
N LYS A 81 9.25 -4.06 -4.11
CA LYS A 81 10.60 -4.31 -3.57
C LYS A 81 10.57 -4.44 -2.05
N ARG A 82 11.62 -5.03 -1.49
CA ARG A 82 11.88 -5.11 -0.04
C ARG A 82 13.38 -5.01 0.21
N THR A 83 13.78 -4.34 1.29
CA THR A 83 15.19 -4.32 1.71
C THR A 83 15.65 -5.67 2.26
N HIS A 84 16.95 -5.88 2.33
CA HIS A 84 17.51 -6.92 3.19
C HIS A 84 17.16 -6.66 4.67
N ALA A 85 17.24 -7.71 5.48
CA ALA A 85 17.08 -7.63 6.91
C ALA A 85 18.15 -6.68 7.49
N ARG A 86 17.74 -5.74 8.33
CA ARG A 86 18.64 -4.94 9.16
C ARG A 86 18.46 -5.34 10.63
N GLY A 87 19.55 -5.58 11.34
CA GLY A 87 19.55 -5.88 12.78
C GLY A 87 19.64 -4.61 13.61
#